data_AF-A0A2H0GV78-F1
#
_entry.id   AF-A0A2H0GV78-F1
#
_cell.length_a   1.000
_cell.length_b   1.000
_cell.length_c   1.000
_cell.angle_alpha   90.00
_cell.angle_beta   90.00
_cell.angle_gamma   90.00
#
_symmetry.space_group_name_H-M   'P 1'
#
loop_
_entity.id
_entity.type
_entity.pdbx_description
1 polymer ?
#
loop_
_entity_poly.entity_id
_entity_poly.type
_entity_poly.pdbx_seq_one_letter_code
_entity_poly.pdbx_strand_id
1 'polypeptide(L)'
;MFDSISSGTGSGKERVDWIRNVVKKAGYRNERQAFRKMSKKYHNKNIHVVVFARADGISYAMRYAKGMSKKKYFLEGLLVYQRYDNGAGMPVTSIIAHEILHIYGAWDLYTTYAQTREKQTKATELYPDDIMLRVGYDMEILKVDRLTAWLLGWNTQEEEIFEWFRPGDYSK
;
A
#
# COMPACT_ATOMS: atom_id res chain seq x y z
N MET A 1 -21.23 -12.30 4.31
CA MET A 1 -20.63 -11.06 4.86
C MET A 1 -19.50 -11.47 5.81
N PHE A 2 -18.47 -10.64 6.02
CA PHE A 2 -17.49 -10.88 7.09
C PHE A 2 -18.09 -10.37 8.41
N ASP A 3 -17.98 -11.14 9.49
CA ASP A 3 -18.66 -10.81 10.74
C ASP A 3 -18.04 -9.58 11.44
N SER A 4 -16.76 -9.31 11.20
CA SER A 4 -16.10 -8.06 11.56
C SER A 4 -14.86 -7.81 10.70
N ILE A 5 -14.56 -6.54 10.43
CA ILE A 5 -13.31 -6.05 9.83
C ILE A 5 -12.69 -5.13 10.87
N SER A 6 -11.53 -5.52 11.42
CA SER A 6 -10.78 -4.68 12.34
C SER A 6 -10.33 -3.38 11.67
N SER A 7 -10.34 -2.26 12.38
CA SER A 7 -9.78 -1.00 11.87
C SER A 7 -8.27 -1.10 11.69
N GLY A 8 -7.75 -0.54 10.58
CA GLY A 8 -6.32 -0.36 10.37
C GLY A 8 -5.81 0.80 11.21
N THR A 9 -4.56 0.71 11.67
CA THR A 9 -3.98 1.64 12.67
C THR A 9 -2.71 2.36 12.22
N GLY A 10 -2.14 2.00 11.07
CA GLY A 10 -0.83 2.49 10.62
C GLY A 10 0.34 2.05 11.52
N SER A 11 0.22 0.94 12.23
CA SER A 11 1.17 0.49 13.26
C SER A 11 2.24 -0.49 12.75
N GLY A 12 2.11 -0.96 11.51
CA GLY A 12 2.94 -2.04 10.95
C GLY A 12 2.55 -3.43 11.43
N LYS A 13 1.47 -3.55 12.21
CA LYS A 13 0.94 -4.82 12.76
C LYS A 13 -0.43 -5.17 12.19
N GLU A 14 -0.79 -4.54 11.08
CA GLU A 14 -2.06 -4.74 10.38
C GLU A 14 -2.22 -6.20 9.93
N ARG A 15 -3.48 -6.59 9.77
CA ARG A 15 -3.85 -7.93 9.34
C ARG A 15 -3.56 -8.12 7.84
N VAL A 16 -2.61 -8.99 7.51
CA VAL A 16 -2.17 -9.21 6.11
C VAL A 16 -2.78 -10.42 5.39
N ASP A 17 -3.77 -11.10 5.97
CA ASP A 17 -4.44 -12.28 5.39
C ASP A 17 -5.85 -11.99 4.85
N TRP A 18 -6.27 -10.71 4.71
CA TRP A 18 -7.59 -10.36 4.15
C TRP A 18 -7.83 -10.91 2.76
N ILE A 19 -6.80 -10.89 1.91
CA ILE A 19 -6.85 -11.40 0.54
C ILE A 19 -7.31 -12.86 0.54
N ARG A 20 -6.77 -13.69 1.44
CA ARG A 20 -7.17 -15.09 1.61
C ARG A 20 -8.66 -15.23 1.91
N ASN A 21 -9.16 -14.41 2.80
CA ASN A 21 -10.55 -14.48 3.26
C ASN A 21 -11.50 -14.04 2.15
N VAL A 22 -11.13 -12.99 1.41
CA VAL A 22 -11.90 -12.47 0.27
C VAL A 22 -11.96 -13.48 -0.85
N VAL A 23 -10.83 -14.05 -1.29
CA VAL A 23 -10.87 -15.04 -2.38
C VAL A 23 -11.64 -16.30 -1.99
N LYS A 24 -11.57 -16.72 -0.72
CA LYS A 24 -12.37 -17.84 -0.22
C LYS A 24 -13.86 -17.54 -0.24
N LYS A 25 -14.28 -16.36 0.22
CA LYS A 25 -15.68 -15.93 0.16
C LYS A 25 -16.17 -15.74 -1.27
N ALA A 26 -15.29 -15.40 -2.22
CA ALA A 26 -15.59 -15.36 -3.65
C ALA A 26 -15.69 -16.74 -4.32
N GLY A 27 -15.60 -17.84 -3.56
CA GLY A 27 -15.79 -19.21 -4.06
C GLY A 27 -14.51 -19.91 -4.53
N TYR A 28 -13.34 -19.32 -4.31
CA TYR A 28 -12.07 -20.00 -4.57
C TYR A 28 -11.61 -20.82 -3.36
N ARG A 29 -10.95 -21.95 -3.60
CA ARG A 29 -10.38 -22.78 -2.53
C ARG A 29 -9.29 -22.03 -1.74
N ASN A 30 -8.48 -21.26 -2.44
CA ASN A 30 -7.37 -20.48 -1.92
C ASN A 30 -6.84 -19.50 -2.99
N GLU A 31 -5.94 -18.62 -2.56
CA GLU A 31 -5.23 -17.59 -3.31
C GLU A 31 -4.55 -18.16 -4.55
N ARG A 32 -3.90 -19.32 -4.44
CA ARG A 32 -3.24 -20.00 -5.56
C ARG A 32 -4.23 -20.44 -6.63
N GLN A 33 -5.39 -20.98 -6.23
CA GLN A 33 -6.43 -21.38 -7.18
C GLN A 33 -7.05 -20.15 -7.85
N ALA A 34 -7.31 -19.09 -7.08
CA ALA A 34 -7.83 -17.82 -7.60
C ALA A 34 -6.88 -17.25 -8.65
N PHE A 35 -5.59 -17.08 -8.31
CA PHE A 35 -4.58 -16.57 -9.21
C PHE A 35 -4.52 -17.39 -10.51
N ARG A 36 -4.37 -18.72 -10.41
CA ARG A 36 -4.29 -19.59 -11.60
C ARG A 36 -5.51 -19.47 -12.50
N LYS A 37 -6.73 -19.46 -11.94
CA LYS A 37 -7.97 -19.36 -12.73
C LYS A 37 -8.08 -18.01 -13.42
N MET A 38 -7.82 -16.92 -12.68
CA MET A 38 -7.91 -15.56 -13.19
C MET A 38 -6.83 -15.29 -14.25
N SER A 39 -5.57 -15.63 -13.99
CA SER A 39 -4.47 -15.52 -14.95
C SER A 39 -4.74 -16.27 -16.25
N LYS A 40 -5.32 -17.47 -16.17
CA LYS A 40 -5.70 -18.22 -17.39
C LYS A 40 -6.85 -17.54 -18.15
N LYS A 41 -7.85 -17.03 -17.43
CA LYS A 41 -9.06 -16.44 -18.04
C LYS A 41 -8.78 -15.09 -18.69
N TYR A 42 -7.95 -14.26 -18.08
CA TYR A 42 -7.70 -12.87 -18.49
C TYR A 42 -6.30 -12.67 -19.08
N HIS A 43 -5.54 -13.74 -19.31
CA HIS A 43 -4.19 -13.71 -19.89
C HIS A 43 -3.21 -12.77 -19.17
N ASN A 44 -3.38 -12.58 -17.86
CA ASN A 44 -2.55 -11.69 -17.07
C ASN A 44 -1.39 -12.43 -16.36
N LYS A 45 -0.24 -11.76 -16.23
CA LYS A 45 0.93 -12.28 -15.52
C LYS A 45 0.91 -11.96 -14.03
N ASN A 46 0.31 -10.84 -13.65
CA ASN A 46 0.20 -10.35 -12.27
C ASN A 46 -1.27 -10.07 -11.92
N ILE A 47 -1.61 -10.13 -10.64
CA ILE A 47 -2.94 -9.80 -10.10
C ILE A 47 -2.73 -9.10 -8.77
N HIS A 48 -3.39 -7.98 -8.59
CA HIS A 48 -3.55 -7.31 -7.30
C HIS A 48 -5.00 -7.38 -6.86
N VAL A 49 -5.23 -7.55 -5.56
CA VAL A 49 -6.59 -7.60 -5.00
C VAL A 49 -6.88 -6.30 -4.26
N VAL A 50 -7.89 -5.57 -4.72
CA VAL A 50 -8.40 -4.37 -4.02
C VAL A 50 -9.63 -4.78 -3.22
N VAL A 51 -9.57 -4.58 -1.90
CA VAL A 51 -10.68 -4.89 -0.98
C VAL A 51 -11.28 -3.59 -0.47
N PHE A 52 -12.51 -3.30 -0.87
CA PHE A 52 -13.29 -2.20 -0.29
C PHE A 52 -14.04 -2.67 0.94
N ALA A 53 -13.73 -2.10 2.09
CA ALA A 53 -14.37 -2.41 3.36
C ALA A 53 -15.38 -1.32 3.73
N ARG A 54 -16.62 -1.74 4.00
CA ARG A 54 -17.63 -0.89 4.66
C ARG A 54 -17.35 -0.83 6.17
N ALA A 55 -16.20 -0.29 6.52
CA ALA A 55 -15.71 -0.12 7.86
C ALA A 55 -14.85 1.14 7.93
N ASP A 56 -14.57 1.60 9.14
CA ASP A 56 -13.77 2.79 9.40
C ASP A 56 -12.36 2.37 9.84
N GLY A 57 -11.31 3.06 9.36
CA GLY A 57 -9.92 2.75 9.67
C GLY A 57 -8.90 3.37 8.71
N ILE A 58 -7.62 3.08 8.93
CA ILE A 58 -6.53 3.50 8.04
C ILE A 58 -6.31 2.41 6.98
N SER A 59 -6.34 2.81 5.71
CA SER A 59 -6.10 1.90 4.57
C SER A 59 -4.62 1.48 4.54
N TYR A 60 -4.34 0.31 3.96
CA TYR A 60 -2.97 -0.20 3.87
C TYR A 60 -2.79 -1.23 2.75
N ALA A 61 -1.58 -1.27 2.22
CA ALA A 61 -1.09 -2.29 1.32
C ALA A 61 -0.68 -3.58 2.06
N MET A 62 -1.09 -4.71 1.51
CA MET A 62 -0.67 -6.05 1.93
C MET A 62 0.37 -6.58 0.93
N ARG A 63 1.56 -5.98 0.96
CA ARG A 63 2.71 -6.40 0.14
C ARG A 63 3.42 -7.61 0.73
N TYR A 64 4.11 -8.36 -0.12
CA TYR A 64 5.04 -9.37 0.34
C TYR A 64 6.30 -8.71 0.93
N ALA A 65 6.71 -9.15 2.12
CA ALA A 65 7.97 -8.76 2.72
C ALA A 65 8.91 -9.96 2.92
N LYS A 66 10.22 -9.69 2.90
CA LYS A 66 11.25 -10.69 3.23
C LYS A 66 10.99 -11.25 4.63
N GLY A 67 11.00 -12.58 4.76
CA GLY A 67 10.66 -13.28 6.00
C GLY A 67 9.19 -13.75 6.09
N MET A 68 8.31 -13.30 5.19
CA MET A 68 6.95 -13.83 5.09
C MET A 68 6.92 -15.12 4.26
N SER A 69 5.95 -15.99 4.54
CA SER A 69 5.73 -17.20 3.74
C SER A 69 5.25 -16.82 2.34
N LYS A 70 6.14 -16.85 1.34
CA LYS A 70 5.82 -16.61 -0.08
C LYS A 70 4.62 -17.43 -0.55
N LYS A 71 4.50 -18.70 -0.14
CA LYS A 71 3.35 -19.55 -0.52
C LYS A 71 1.98 -18.98 -0.07
N LYS A 72 1.95 -18.22 1.02
CA LYS A 72 0.73 -17.65 1.63
C LYS A 72 0.48 -16.22 1.16
N TYR A 73 1.54 -15.42 1.02
CA TYR A 73 1.44 -13.97 0.79
C TYR A 73 2.00 -13.53 -0.58
N PHE A 74 2.01 -14.42 -1.59
CA PHE A 74 2.42 -14.05 -2.96
C PHE A 74 1.39 -13.19 -3.69
N LEU A 75 0.12 -13.26 -3.27
CA LEU A 75 -0.96 -12.48 -3.88
C LEU A 75 -1.11 -11.22 -3.04
N GLU A 76 -0.60 -10.12 -3.59
CA GLU A 76 -0.58 -8.81 -2.96
C GLU A 76 -1.87 -8.04 -3.26
N GLY A 77 -2.07 -6.95 -2.54
CA GLY A 77 -3.29 -6.18 -2.64
C GLY A 77 -3.36 -5.10 -1.58
N LEU A 78 -4.54 -4.54 -1.41
CA LEU A 78 -4.77 -3.42 -0.51
C LEU A 78 -6.16 -3.49 0.11
N LEU A 79 -6.27 -3.01 1.34
CA LEU A 79 -7.53 -2.83 2.05
C LEU A 79 -7.86 -1.34 2.12
N VAL A 80 -9.01 -0.97 1.58
CA VAL A 80 -9.49 0.41 1.52
C VAL A 80 -10.71 0.52 2.42
N TYR A 81 -10.60 1.34 3.46
CA TYR A 81 -11.71 1.66 4.35
C TYR A 81 -12.59 2.75 3.74
N GLN A 82 -13.84 2.81 4.19
CA GLN A 82 -14.80 3.79 3.69
C GLN A 82 -14.54 5.18 4.27
N ARG A 83 -14.11 5.24 5.53
CA ARG A 83 -13.84 6.46 6.29
C ARG A 83 -12.67 6.25 7.23
N TYR A 84 -12.07 7.35 7.67
CA TYR A 84 -11.13 7.32 8.77
C TYR A 84 -11.83 6.86 10.06
N ASP A 85 -11.06 6.40 11.03
CA ASP A 85 -11.54 5.96 12.35
C ASP A 85 -12.30 7.05 13.12
N ASN A 86 -12.00 8.32 12.86
CA ASN A 86 -12.72 9.49 13.38
C ASN A 86 -14.02 9.83 12.59
N GLY A 87 -14.40 9.02 11.60
CA GLY A 87 -15.59 9.21 10.78
C GLY A 87 -15.46 10.24 9.65
N ALA A 88 -14.29 10.88 9.49
CA ALA A 88 -14.06 11.81 8.40
C ALA A 88 -14.05 11.12 7.04
N GLY A 89 -14.47 11.85 6.01
CA GLY A 89 -14.33 11.40 4.63
C GLY A 89 -12.86 11.08 4.29
N MET A 90 -12.67 10.13 3.39
CA MET A 90 -11.36 9.75 2.88
C MET A 90 -11.25 10.18 1.41
N PRO A 91 -10.10 10.72 0.97
CA PRO A 91 -9.83 10.88 -0.44
C PRO A 91 -9.51 9.51 -1.06
N VAL A 92 -10.55 8.69 -1.25
CA VAL A 92 -10.43 7.27 -1.63
C VAL A 92 -9.55 7.07 -2.86
N THR A 93 -9.64 7.95 -3.85
CA THR A 93 -8.84 7.86 -5.09
C THR A 93 -7.34 8.00 -4.84
N SER A 94 -6.90 9.02 -4.08
CA SER A 94 -5.47 9.21 -3.78
C SER A 94 -4.94 8.12 -2.85
N ILE A 95 -5.78 7.62 -1.95
CA ILE A 95 -5.43 6.48 -1.09
C ILE A 95 -5.24 5.21 -1.93
N ILE A 96 -6.14 4.89 -2.85
CA ILE A 96 -5.95 3.73 -3.74
C ILE A 96 -4.63 3.87 -4.51
N ALA A 97 -4.34 5.04 -5.06
CA ALA A 97 -3.09 5.29 -5.78
C ALA A 97 -1.88 5.09 -4.84
N HIS A 98 -1.87 5.74 -3.67
CA HIS A 98 -0.83 5.61 -2.64
C HIS A 98 -0.56 4.14 -2.25
N GLU A 99 -1.62 3.39 -1.92
CA GLU A 99 -1.48 1.99 -1.53
C GLU A 99 -1.00 1.09 -2.68
N ILE A 100 -1.37 1.39 -3.93
CA ILE A 100 -0.85 0.67 -5.10
C ILE A 100 0.67 0.90 -5.22
N LEU A 101 1.16 2.12 -5.01
CA LEU A 101 2.59 2.42 -5.12
C LEU A 101 3.43 1.65 -4.08
N HIS A 102 2.90 1.45 -2.87
CA HIS A 102 3.55 0.58 -1.87
C HIS A 102 3.73 -0.87 -2.33
N ILE A 103 2.80 -1.42 -3.12
CA ILE A 103 2.94 -2.76 -3.68
C ILE A 103 4.18 -2.83 -4.59
N TYR A 104 4.51 -1.73 -5.27
CA TYR A 104 5.68 -1.62 -6.14
C TYR A 104 6.94 -1.10 -5.44
N GLY A 105 6.91 -0.96 -4.12
CA GLY A 105 8.09 -0.65 -3.31
C GLY A 105 8.28 0.82 -2.92
N ALA A 106 7.30 1.69 -3.22
CA ALA A 106 7.33 3.05 -2.71
C ALA A 106 7.31 3.09 -1.18
N TRP A 107 7.98 4.10 -0.62
CA TRP A 107 8.10 4.30 0.83
C TRP A 107 7.18 5.42 1.28
N ASP A 108 6.63 5.30 2.49
CA ASP A 108 6.03 6.45 3.16
C ASP A 108 7.07 7.55 3.36
N LEU A 109 6.68 8.80 3.10
CA LEU A 109 7.51 9.98 3.35
C LEU A 109 7.01 10.84 4.51
N TYR A 110 5.87 10.47 5.11
CA TYR A 110 5.38 11.06 6.35
C TYR A 110 5.80 10.21 7.58
N THR A 111 5.63 10.78 8.77
CA THR A 111 5.97 10.09 10.02
C THR A 111 5.09 8.86 10.20
N THR A 112 5.73 7.70 10.34
CA THR A 112 5.07 6.42 10.62
C THR A 112 5.81 5.69 11.74
N TYR A 113 5.44 4.44 12.02
CA TYR A 113 6.23 3.58 12.91
C TYR A 113 7.65 3.29 12.37
N ALA A 114 7.89 3.46 11.06
CA ALA A 114 9.16 3.18 10.39
C ALA A 114 9.86 4.41 9.79
N GLN A 115 9.20 5.58 9.80
CA GLN A 115 9.73 6.87 9.34
C GLN A 115 9.76 7.90 10.46
N THR A 116 10.85 8.67 10.52
CA THR A 116 11.04 9.71 11.55
C THR A 116 10.45 11.05 11.10
N ARG A 117 10.14 11.90 12.09
CA ARG A 117 9.70 13.28 11.83
C ARG A 117 10.74 14.11 11.08
N GLU A 118 12.02 13.87 11.33
CA GLU A 118 13.12 14.53 10.62
C GLU A 118 13.08 14.24 9.11
N LYS A 119 12.86 12.97 8.75
CA LYS A 119 12.70 12.56 7.34
C LYS A 119 11.45 13.20 6.73
N GLN A 120 10.33 13.22 7.45
CA GLN A 120 9.13 13.91 6.97
C GLN A 120 9.38 15.40 6.71
N THR A 121 10.04 16.11 7.63
CA THR A 121 10.36 17.54 7.43
C THR A 121 11.17 17.71 6.15
N LYS A 122 12.18 16.86 5.94
CA LYS A 122 13.01 16.95 4.74
C LYS A 122 12.26 16.59 3.46
N ALA A 123 11.37 15.60 3.50
CA ALA A 123 10.49 15.27 2.38
C ALA A 123 9.53 16.43 2.07
N THR A 124 9.05 17.16 3.07
CA THR A 124 8.20 18.34 2.87
C THR A 124 8.94 19.46 2.13
N GLU A 125 10.24 19.64 2.41
CA GLU A 125 11.07 20.63 1.71
C GLU A 125 11.34 20.25 0.24
N LEU A 126 11.63 18.97 -0.01
CA LEU A 126 12.09 18.50 -1.32
C LEU A 126 10.96 18.02 -2.24
N TYR A 127 9.93 17.41 -1.65
CA TYR A 127 8.86 16.64 -2.30
C TYR A 127 7.47 17.02 -1.77
N PRO A 128 7.10 18.31 -1.69
CA PRO A 128 5.89 18.78 -0.99
C PRO A 128 4.57 18.20 -1.52
N ASP A 129 4.57 17.79 -2.79
CA ASP A 129 3.41 17.31 -3.51
C ASP A 129 3.49 15.81 -3.85
N ASP A 130 4.48 15.09 -3.31
CA ASP A 130 4.57 13.66 -3.52
C ASP A 130 3.42 12.92 -2.84
N ILE A 131 2.76 12.05 -3.58
CA ILE A 131 1.63 11.24 -3.10
C ILE A 131 2.01 10.33 -1.93
N MET A 132 3.29 9.97 -1.79
CA MET A 132 3.81 9.20 -0.67
C MET A 132 4.08 10.04 0.59
N LEU A 133 4.07 11.37 0.49
CA LEU A 133 4.12 12.28 1.63
C LEU A 133 2.71 12.61 2.15
N ARG A 134 1.74 12.78 1.26
CA ARG A 134 0.36 13.10 1.62
C ARG A 134 -0.64 12.61 0.59
N VAL A 135 -1.81 12.23 1.08
CA VAL A 135 -3.01 11.99 0.25
C VAL A 135 -3.92 13.23 0.29
N GLY A 136 -4.60 13.50 -0.81
CA GLY A 136 -5.43 14.69 -1.00
C GLY A 136 -6.69 14.38 -1.80
N TYR A 137 -7.74 15.19 -1.62
CA TYR A 137 -8.99 15.06 -2.38
C TYR A 137 -8.83 15.47 -3.84
N ASP A 138 -7.95 16.44 -4.09
CA ASP A 138 -7.55 16.84 -5.42
C ASP A 138 -6.33 16.02 -5.86
N MET A 139 -6.48 15.25 -6.93
CA MET A 139 -5.40 14.44 -7.50
C MET A 139 -4.47 15.26 -8.40
N GLU A 140 -4.92 16.40 -8.93
CA GLU A 140 -4.16 17.21 -9.88
C GLU A 140 -2.96 17.90 -9.22
N ILE A 141 -3.01 18.06 -7.89
CA ILE A 141 -1.92 18.63 -7.10
C ILE A 141 -0.91 17.57 -6.62
N LEU A 142 -1.22 16.28 -6.74
CA LEU A 142 -0.35 15.20 -6.28
C LEU A 142 0.49 14.67 -7.44
N LYS A 143 1.73 14.30 -7.15
CA LYS A 143 2.65 13.73 -8.14
C LYS A 143 3.42 12.54 -7.57
N VAL A 144 4.04 11.80 -8.47
CA VAL A 144 5.10 10.85 -8.13
C VAL A 144 6.42 11.60 -8.34
N ASP A 145 7.05 12.04 -7.25
CA ASP A 145 8.30 12.80 -7.31
C ASP A 145 9.49 11.87 -7.53
N ARG A 146 10.67 12.43 -7.75
CA ARG A 146 11.89 11.74 -8.20
C ARG A 146 12.32 10.57 -7.30
N LEU A 147 12.18 10.69 -5.97
CA LEU A 147 12.46 9.61 -5.03
C LEU A 147 11.50 8.43 -5.24
N THR A 148 10.19 8.71 -5.27
CA THR A 148 9.17 7.70 -5.49
C THR A 148 9.31 7.07 -6.88
N ALA A 149 9.54 7.88 -7.92
CA ALA A 149 9.78 7.39 -9.28
C ALA A 149 11.01 6.48 -9.36
N TRP A 150 12.08 6.78 -8.61
CA TRP A 150 13.27 5.94 -8.52
C TRP A 150 12.98 4.61 -7.83
N LEU A 151 12.25 4.62 -6.70
CA LEU A 151 11.83 3.40 -6.01
C LEU A 151 10.98 2.48 -6.90
N LEU A 152 10.15 3.07 -7.77
CA LEU A 152 9.29 2.34 -8.72
C LEU A 152 10.03 1.88 -9.98
N GLY A 153 11.29 2.31 -10.17
CA GLY A 153 12.06 2.05 -11.38
C GLY A 153 11.56 2.82 -12.61
N TRP A 154 10.74 3.85 -12.43
CA TRP A 154 10.32 4.76 -13.52
C TRP A 154 11.42 5.77 -13.85
N ASN A 155 12.24 6.10 -12.86
CA ASN A 155 13.48 6.84 -13.03
C ASN A 155 14.66 5.96 -12.61
N THR A 156 15.70 5.86 -13.45
CA THR A 156 16.91 5.08 -13.12
C THR A 156 18.03 5.93 -12.52
N GLN A 157 17.87 7.26 -12.48
CA GLN A 157 18.85 8.17 -11.89
C GLN A 157 18.65 8.26 -10.38
N GLU A 158 19.60 7.71 -9.63
CA GLU A 158 19.68 7.85 -8.18
C GLU A 158 20.26 9.23 -7.80
N GLU A 159 19.75 9.81 -6.73
CA GLU A 159 20.36 10.97 -6.08
C GLU A 159 20.89 10.59 -4.70
N GLU A 160 21.98 11.24 -4.27
CA GLU A 160 22.69 10.93 -3.02
C GLU A 160 21.79 10.90 -1.78
N ILE A 161 20.71 11.70 -1.77
CA ILE A 161 19.79 11.80 -0.65
C ILE A 161 18.73 10.71 -0.60
N PHE A 162 18.52 9.92 -1.67
CA PHE A 162 17.40 8.98 -1.73
C PHE A 162 17.47 7.91 -0.64
N GLU A 163 18.64 7.31 -0.45
CA GLU A 163 18.86 6.28 0.57
C GLU A 163 18.72 6.81 2.01
N TRP A 164 18.95 8.10 2.22
CA TRP A 164 18.73 8.73 3.53
C TRP A 164 17.25 8.61 3.98
N PHE A 165 16.31 8.56 3.03
CA PHE A 165 14.89 8.35 3.33
C PHE A 165 14.50 6.92 3.69
N ARG A 166 15.38 5.92 3.51
CA ARG A 166 15.06 4.49 3.73
C ARG A 166 14.36 4.25 5.09
N PRO A 167 13.16 3.64 5.11
CA PRO A 167 12.47 3.36 6.36
C PRO A 167 13.17 2.27 7.18
N GLY A 168 13.00 2.33 8.50
CA GLY A 168 13.74 1.47 9.44
C GLY A 168 13.45 -0.02 9.26
N ASP A 169 12.25 -0.39 8.82
CA ASP A 169 11.84 -1.77 8.55
C ASP A 169 12.46 -2.37 7.27
N TYR A 170 13.04 -1.54 6.39
CA TYR A 170 13.77 -1.98 5.19
C TYR A 170 15.28 -2.17 5.41
N SER A 171 15.80 -1.86 6.61
CA SER A 171 17.23 -1.88 6.92
C SER A 171 17.79 -3.25 7.39
N LYS A 172 17.16 -4.38 7.02
CA LYS A 172 17.55 -5.75 7.47
C LYS A 172 17.60 -6.81 6.37
#